data_AF-A0A2N9F2K1-F1
#
_entry.id   AF-A0A2N9F2K1-F1
#
_cell.length_a   1.000
_cell.length_b   1.000
_cell.length_c   1.000
_cell.angle_alpha   90.00
_cell.angle_beta   90.00
_cell.angle_gamma   90.00
#
_symmetry.space_group_name_H-M   'P 1'
#
loop_
_entity.id
_entity.type
_entity.pdbx_description
1 polymer ?
#
loop_
_entity_poly.entity_id
_entity_poly.type
_entity_poly.pdbx_seq_one_letter_code
_entity_poly.pdbx_strand_id
1 'polypeptide(L)' 'MAARSLRCVAIAYRSYELDKVPTDEEHLAQWVLPEEDLVLLAIVGMKWGWYLDSILA' A
#
# COMPACT_ATOMS: atom_id res chain seq x y z
N MET A 1 13.61 5.89 8.89
CA MET A 1 13.36 5.75 7.44
C MET A 1 13.37 7.08 6.71
N ALA A 2 12.64 8.11 7.18
CA ALA A 2 12.72 9.48 6.66
C ALA A 2 14.12 10.13 6.77
N ALA A 3 14.82 9.90 7.89
CA ALA A 3 16.20 10.40 8.09
C ALA A 3 17.25 9.84 7.11
N ARG A 4 16.91 8.83 6.30
CA ARG A 4 17.77 8.24 5.26
C ARG A 4 17.26 8.51 3.84
N SER A 5 16.35 9.48 3.67
CA SER A 5 15.73 9.85 2.39
C SER A 5 15.07 8.69 1.64
N LEU A 6 14.57 7.68 2.38
CA LEU A 6 13.81 6.57 1.80
C LEU A 6 12.37 7.01 1.56
N ARG A 7 11.80 6.64 0.41
CA ARG A 7 10.35 6.78 0.19
C ARG A 7 9.66 5.73 1.06
N CYS A 8 8.80 6.17 1.97
CA CYS A 8 8.17 5.27 2.95
C CYS A 8 6.75 4.92 2.50
N VAL A 9 6.40 3.64 2.58
CA VAL A 9 5.04 3.12 2.35
C VAL A 9 4.57 2.45 3.64
N ALA A 10 3.45 2.91 4.17
CA ALA A 10 2.78 2.25 5.30
C ALA A 10 1.75 1.26 4.75
N ILE A 11 1.78 0.04 5.28
CA ILE A 11 0.82 -1.02 4.94
C ILE A 11 -0.02 -1.23 6.18
N ALA A 12 -1.32 -1.04 6.04
CA ALA A 12 -2.30 -1.32 7.08
C ALA A 12 -3.42 -2.18 6.50
N TYR A 13 -4.05 -2.98 7.35
CA TYR A 13 -5.15 -3.86 6.97
C TYR A 13 -6.27 -3.79 7.99
N ARG A 14 -7.45 -4.23 7.59
CA ARG A 14 -8.54 -4.55 8.51
C ARG A 14 -9.19 -5.85 8.10
N SER A 15 -9.73 -6.57 9.07
CA SER A 15 -10.61 -7.71 8.78
C SER A 15 -11.94 -7.18 8.22
N TYR A 16 -12.38 -7.72 7.10
CA TYR A 16 -13.68 -7.40 6.52
C TYR A 16 -14.44 -8.69 6.23
N GLU A 17 -15.75 -8.68 6.48
CA GLU A 17 -16.60 -9.83 6.19
C GLU A 17 -16.70 -10.01 4.67
N LEU A 18 -16.45 -11.24 4.20
CA LEU A 18 -16.38 -11.54 2.77
C LEU A 18 -17.71 -11.23 2.06
N ASP A 19 -18.83 -11.44 2.77
CA ASP A 19 -20.18 -11.18 2.27
C ASP A 19 -20.48 -9.69 2.04
N LYS A 20 -19.66 -8.80 2.61
CA LYS A 20 -19.77 -7.35 2.43
C LYS A 20 -18.85 -6.81 1.33
N VAL A 21 -17.96 -7.65 0.79
CA VAL A 21 -17.08 -7.28 -0.32
C VAL A 21 -17.86 -7.44 -1.62
N PRO A 22 -18.01 -6.38 -2.43
CA PRO A 22 -18.64 -6.49 -3.74
C PRO A 22 -17.86 -7.48 -4.63
N THR A 23 -18.56 -8.45 -5.23
CA THR A 23 -17.94 -9.44 -6.12
C THR A 23 -18.05 -9.09 -7.59
N ASP A 24 -18.93 -8.15 -7.95
CA ASP A 24 -19.09 -7.68 -9.31
C ASP A 24 -18.23 -6.43 -9.58
N GLU A 25 -17.75 -6.29 -10.82
CA GLU A 25 -16.80 -5.25 -11.20
C GLU A 25 -17.38 -3.82 -11.10
N GLU A 26 -18.68 -3.66 -11.38
CA GLU A 26 -19.33 -2.34 -11.37
C GLU A 26 -19.46 -1.77 -9.95
N HIS A 27 -19.91 -2.58 -8.99
CA HIS A 27 -19.99 -2.16 -7.58
C HIS A 27 -18.60 -2.10 -6.94
N LEU A 28 -17.65 -2.95 -7.34
CA LEU A 28 -16.26 -2.87 -6.86
C LEU A 28 -15.59 -1.56 -7.27
N ALA A 29 -15.82 -1.08 -8.49
CA ALA A 29 -15.29 0.21 -8.95
C ALA A 29 -15.83 1.41 -8.16
N GLN A 30 -17.05 1.28 -7.59
CA GLN A 30 -17.68 2.31 -6.77
C GLN A 30 -17.47 2.08 -5.27
N TRP A 31 -16.75 1.02 -4.89
CA TRP A 31 -16.63 0.63 -3.49
C TRP A 31 -15.70 1.58 -2.73
N VAL A 32 -16.28 2.30 -1.78
CA VAL A 32 -15.52 3.14 -0.86
C VAL A 32 -14.95 2.26 0.24
N LEU A 33 -13.64 2.03 0.16
CA LEU A 33 -12.91 1.32 1.20
C LEU A 33 -12.97 2.11 2.51
N PRO A 34 -13.31 1.46 3.63
CA PRO A 34 -13.34 2.11 4.93
C PRO A 34 -11.92 2.43 5.41
N GLU A 35 -11.70 3.68 5.81
CA GLU A 35 -10.41 4.21 6.27
C GLU A 35 -10.21 4.08 7.80
N GLU A 36 -11.23 3.65 8.54
CA GLU A 36 -11.19 3.54 10.01
C GLU A 36 -10.82 2.12 10.49
N ASP A 37 -10.32 2.03 11.73
CA ASP A 37 -9.86 0.79 12.40
C ASP A 37 -8.79 -0.02 11.65
N LEU A 38 -7.95 0.66 10.88
CA LEU A 38 -6.82 0.03 10.20
C LEU A 38 -5.73 -0.37 11.22
N VAL A 39 -5.35 -1.66 11.20
CA VAL A 39 -4.21 -2.17 11.96
C VAL A 39 -2.95 -1.99 11.11
N LEU A 40 -1.99 -1.22 11.63
CA LEU A 40 -0.69 -1.03 11.00
C LEU A 40 0.08 -2.35 10.99
N LEU A 41 0.34 -2.89 9.81
CA LEU A 41 1.11 -4.13 9.65
C LEU A 41 2.60 -3.84 9.57
N ALA A 42 2.99 -2.89 8.73
CA ALA A 42 4.39 -2.58 8.47
C ALA A 42 4.59 -1.17 7.89
N ILE A 43 5.81 -0.65 8.04
CA ILE A 43 6.28 0.54 7.32
C ILE A 43 7.54 0.15 6.57
N VAL A 44 7.51 0.26 5.24
CA VAL A 44 8.59 -0.13 4.35
C VAL A 44 9.27 1.11 3.79
N GLY A 45 10.58 1.22 3.99
CA GLY A 45 11.40 2.28 3.40
C GLY A 45 12.06 1.79 2.11
N MET A 46 11.67 2.35 0.96
CA MET A 46 12.25 2.06 -0.33
C MET A 46 13.36 3.07 -0.66
N LYS A 47 14.54 2.55 -1.01
CA LYS A 47 15.61 3.35 -1.61
C LYS A 47 15.54 3.17 -3.12
N TRP A 48 15.41 4.26 -3.88
CA TRP A 48 15.60 4.22 -5.33
C TRP A 48 17.11 4.15 -5.61
N GLY A 49 17.62 2.94 -5.65
CA GLY A 49 18.82 2.48 -6.35
C GLY A 49 18.47 1.04 -6.67
N TRP A 50 18.49 0.55 -7.92
CA TRP A 50 19.70 -0.01 -8.51
C TRP A 50 19.68 -0.04 -10.05
N TYR A 51 18.64 0.46 -10.74
CA TYR A 51 18.54 0.28 -12.21
C TYR A 51 19.09 1.44 -13.05
N LEU A 52 19.17 2.66 -12.51
CA LEU A 52 19.76 3.79 -13.25
C LEU A 52 21.29 3.88 -13.12
N ASP A 53 21.87 3.39 -12.02
CA ASP A 53 23.32 3.46 -11.83
C ASP A 53 24.09 2.46 -12.71
N SER A 54 23.45 1.36 -13.16
CA SER A 54 24.09 0.38 -14.05
C SER A 54 23.95 0.69 -15.55
N ILE A 55 23.12 1.65 -15.94
CA ILE A 55 22.96 2.07 -17.35
C ILE A 55 23.86 3.28 -17.68
N LEU A 56 24.37 3.96 -16.65
CA LEU A 56 25.23 5.15 -16.78
C LEU A 56 26.69 4.89 -16.36
N ALA A 57 27.11 3.64 -16.18
CA ALA A 57 28.50 3.26 -15.89
C ALA A 57 29.16 2.56 -17.08
#